data_AF-A0A293MQ87-F1
#
_entry.id   AF-A0A293MQ87-F1
#
_cell.length_a   1.000
_cell.length_b   1.000
_cell.length_c   1.000
_cell.angle_alpha   90.00
_cell.angle_beta   90.00
_cell.angle_gamma   90.00
#
_symmetry.space_group_name_H-M   'P 1'
#
loop_
_entity.id
_entity.type
_entity.pdbx_description
1 polymer ?
#
loop_
_entity_poly.entity_id
_entity_poly.type
_entity_poly.pdbx_seq_one_letter_code
_entity_poly.pdbx_strand_id
1 'polypeptide(L)' 'MQYHHCRKTQAALDNCMLDKLNIERPHLGYFSMPRIHHTERPKPKAEFKESYEPTPGLPDDFPREPARHGSRSYWYN' A
#
# COMPACT_ATOMS: atom_id res chain seq x y z
N MET A 1 -3.56 15.88 -16.34
CA MET A 1 -3.73 15.79 -17.81
C MET A 1 -4.94 16.62 -18.23
N GLN A 2 -4.81 17.54 -19.19
CA GLN A 2 -5.87 18.48 -19.57
C GLN A 2 -6.68 17.98 -20.79
N TYR A 3 -7.48 16.92 -20.62
CA TYR A 3 -8.22 16.30 -21.74
C TYR A 3 -9.35 17.16 -22.33
N HIS A 4 -9.77 18.21 -21.63
CA HIS A 4 -10.89 19.05 -22.04
C HIS A 4 -10.62 19.86 -23.31
N HIS A 5 -9.36 20.14 -23.63
CA HIS A 5 -8.98 20.83 -24.87
C HIS A 5 -9.02 19.92 -26.12
N CYS A 6 -9.02 18.60 -25.93
CA CYS A 6 -8.83 17.63 -27.01
C CYS A 6 -10.13 16.89 -27.41
N ARG A 7 -11.31 17.45 -27.12
CA ARG A 7 -12.58 16.74 -27.37
C ARG A 7 -12.83 16.41 -28.85
N LYS A 8 -12.33 17.25 -29.77
CA LYS A 8 -12.46 17.02 -31.23
C LYS A 8 -11.66 15.80 -31.68
N THR A 9 -10.40 15.70 -31.25
CA THR A 9 -9.53 14.57 -31.60
C THR A 9 -9.96 13.30 -30.88
N GLN A 10 -10.45 13.42 -29.65
CA GLN A 10 -11.04 12.31 -28.90
C GLN A 10 -12.25 11.72 -29.65
N ALA A 11 -13.19 12.57 -30.11
CA ALA A 11 -14.36 12.09 -30.86
C ALA A 11 -13.97 11.38 -32.17
N ALA A 12 -12.97 11.91 -32.90
CA ALA A 12 -12.48 11.25 -34.11
C ALA A 12 -11.89 9.86 -33.83
N LEU A 13 -11.14 9.71 -32.73
CA LEU A 13 -10.60 8.42 -32.31
C LEU A 13 -11.71 7.46 -31.86
N ASP A 14 -12.60 7.92 -30.97
CA ASP A 14 -13.69 7.12 -30.41
C ASP A 14 -14.59 6.57 -31.54
N ASN A 15 -14.90 7.38 -32.56
CA ASN A 15 -15.65 6.95 -33.73
C ASN A 15 -14.89 5.90 -34.57
N CYS A 16 -13.61 6.12 -34.85
CA CYS A 16 -12.80 5.18 -35.62
C CYS A 16 -12.70 3.81 -34.92
N MET A 17 -12.53 3.80 -33.59
CA MET A 17 -12.47 2.58 -32.79
C MET A 17 -13.80 1.83 -32.77
N LEU A 18 -14.92 2.56 -32.69
CA LEU A 18 -16.25 1.97 -32.77
C LEU A 18 -16.51 1.36 -34.15
N ASP A 19 -16.24 2.09 -35.23
CA ASP A 19 -16.57 1.65 -36.59
C ASP A 19 -15.68 0.50 -37.08
N LYS A 20 -14.39 0.49 -36.69
CA LYS A 20 -13.41 -0.48 -37.21
C LYS A 20 -13.19 -1.69 -36.31
N LEU A 21 -13.36 -1.52 -35.01
CA LEU A 21 -13.05 -2.55 -34.01
C LEU A 21 -14.25 -2.88 -33.11
N ASN A 22 -15.38 -2.17 -33.25
CA ASN A 22 -16.55 -2.31 -32.39
C ASN A 22 -16.20 -2.11 -30.91
N ILE A 23 -15.27 -1.19 -30.61
CA ILE A 23 -14.83 -0.87 -29.25
C ILE A 23 -15.48 0.45 -28.84
N GLU A 24 -16.37 0.38 -27.85
CA GLU A 24 -17.01 1.56 -27.28
C GLU A 24 -16.17 2.18 -26.16
N ARG A 25 -16.19 3.52 -26.06
CA ARG A 25 -15.54 4.24 -24.98
C ARG A 25 -16.25 3.95 -23.65
N PRO A 26 -15.54 3.50 -22.60
CA PRO A 26 -16.16 3.27 -21.31
C PRO A 26 -16.69 4.54 -20.65
N HIS A 27 -17.77 4.38 -19.89
CA HIS A 27 -18.37 5.45 -19.10
C HIS A 27 -17.47 5.92 -17.94
N LEU A 28 -17.78 7.09 -17.40
CA LEU A 28 -17.08 7.63 -16.24
C LEU A 28 -17.25 6.69 -15.04
N GLY A 29 -16.14 6.21 -14.47
CA GLY A 29 -16.15 5.30 -13.33
C GLY A 29 -15.97 3.81 -13.69
N TYR A 30 -15.98 3.45 -14.97
CA TYR A 30 -15.74 2.08 -15.43
C TYR A 30 -14.44 1.46 -14.88
N PHE A 31 -13.39 2.27 -14.71
CA PHE A 31 -12.10 1.84 -14.19
C PHE A 31 -11.96 1.95 -12.68
N SER A 32 -12.87 2.64 -11.99
CA SER A 32 -12.88 2.73 -10.53
C SER A 32 -13.74 1.66 -9.85
N MET A 33 -14.55 0.93 -10.62
CA MET A 33 -15.35 -0.17 -10.09
C MET A 33 -14.48 -1.41 -9.80
N PRO A 34 -14.68 -2.09 -8.65
CA PRO A 34 -13.98 -3.32 -8.35
C PRO A 34 -14.35 -4.40 -9.37
N ARG A 35 -13.33 -5.14 -9.85
CA ARG A 35 -13.51 -6.25 -10.79
C ARG A 35 -13.16 -7.56 -10.12
N ILE A 36 -14.03 -8.54 -10.26
CA ILE A 36 -13.79 -9.90 -9.80
C ILE A 36 -13.04 -10.64 -10.91
N HIS A 37 -11.79 -11.01 -10.65
CA HIS A 37 -10.97 -11.77 -11.59
C HIS A 37 -10.97 -13.24 -11.18
N HIS A 38 -11.43 -14.11 -12.09
CA HIS A 38 -11.32 -15.55 -11.90
C HIS A 38 -9.93 -16.02 -12.31
N THR A 39 -9.26 -16.79 -11.45
CA THR A 39 -7.92 -17.34 -11.71
C THR A 39 -7.84 -18.77 -11.21
N GLU A 40 -7.24 -19.66 -12.00
CA GLU A 40 -7.02 -21.06 -11.64
C GLU A 40 -5.88 -21.26 -10.64
N ARG A 41 -4.94 -20.31 -10.56
CA ARG A 41 -3.80 -20.39 -9.65
C ARG A 41 -4.28 -20.43 -8.19
N PRO A 42 -3.61 -21.19 -7.30
CA PRO A 42 -3.93 -21.19 -5.88
C PRO A 42 -3.66 -19.81 -5.26
N LYS A 43 -4.40 -19.48 -4.20
CA LYS A 43 -4.16 -18.27 -3.41
C LYS A 43 -2.73 -18.31 -2.82
N PRO A 44 -2.01 -17.19 -2.82
CA PRO A 44 -0.68 -17.14 -2.20
C PRO A 44 -0.79 -17.46 -0.71
N LYS A 45 0.20 -18.19 -0.18
CA LYS A 45 0.30 -18.43 1.26
C LYS A 45 0.64 -17.10 1.94
N ALA A 46 -0.04 -16.78 3.03
CA ALA A 46 0.25 -15.59 3.81
C ALA A 46 1.50 -15.84 4.65
N GLU A 47 2.64 -15.24 4.28
CA GLU A 47 3.89 -15.34 5.05
C GLU A 47 3.96 -14.27 6.16
N PHE A 48 2.85 -13.99 6.81
CA PHE A 48 2.90 -13.12 7.99
C PHE A 48 3.44 -13.94 9.15
N LYS A 49 4.50 -13.44 9.79
CA LYS A 49 4.96 -14.01 11.05
C LYS A 49 3.88 -13.72 12.10
N GLU A 50 3.09 -14.73 12.48
CA GLU A 50 2.01 -14.60 13.47
C GLU A 50 2.54 -14.13 14.83
N SER A 51 3.78 -14.48 15.15
CA SER A 51 4.41 -14.23 16.43
C SER A 51 5.84 -13.73 16.25
N TYR A 52 6.14 -12.58 16.84
CA TYR A 52 7.51 -12.12 17.03
C TYR A 52 8.03 -12.71 18.34
N GLU A 53 9.30 -13.09 18.38
CA GLU A 53 9.91 -13.53 19.63
C GLU A 53 9.86 -12.37 20.63
N PRO A 54 9.32 -12.58 21.85
CA PRO A 54 9.29 -11.52 22.84
C PRO A 54 10.72 -11.18 23.24
N THR A 55 11.03 -9.89 23.34
CA THR A 55 12.28 -9.44 23.94
C THR A 55 12.36 -10.01 25.36
N PRO A 56 13.45 -10.68 25.75
CA PRO A 56 13.57 -11.24 27.09
C PRO A 56 13.46 -10.12 28.13
N GLY A 57 12.56 -10.30 29.10
CA GLY A 57 12.48 -9.44 30.26
C GLY A 57 13.70 -9.61 31.17
N LEU A 58 13.98 -8.60 31.97
CA LEU A 58 14.97 -8.73 33.04
C LEU A 58 14.33 -9.55 34.18
N PRO A 59 15.06 -10.49 34.83
CA PRO A 59 14.57 -11.19 36.01
C PRO A 59 14.16 -10.21 37.12
N ASP A 60 13.14 -10.55 37.91
CA ASP A 60 12.66 -9.69 39.01
C ASP A 60 13.75 -9.44 40.05
N ASP A 61 14.60 -10.45 40.29
CA ASP A 61 15.72 -10.41 41.24
C ASP A 61 16.99 -9.75 40.68
N PHE A 62 16.94 -9.16 39.49
CA PHE A 62 18.13 -8.53 38.91
C PHE A 62 18.58 -7.33 39.77
N PRO A 63 19.86 -7.27 40.19
CA PRO A 63 20.33 -6.23 41.07
C PRO A 63 20.21 -4.86 40.41
N ARG A 64 19.44 -3.96 41.05
CA ARG A 64 19.27 -2.57 40.63
C ARG A 64 20.24 -1.67 41.39
N GLU A 65 21.50 -1.74 40.99
CA GLU A 65 22.54 -0.89 41.57
C GLU A 65 22.28 0.59 41.22
N PRO A 66 22.70 1.53 42.09
CA PRO A 66 22.63 2.94 41.75
C PRO A 66 23.47 3.23 40.50
N ALA A 67 23.02 4.19 39.69
CA ALA A 67 23.77 4.59 38.51
C ALA A 67 25.19 5.05 38.89
N ARG A 68 26.22 4.49 38.23
CA ARG A 68 27.65 4.69 38.56
C ARG A 68 28.09 6.16 38.67
N HIS A 69 27.41 7.09 37.99
CA HIS A 69 27.69 8.53 37.98
C HIS A 69 26.39 9.35 37.95
N GLY A 70 25.43 8.98 38.80
CA GLY A 70 24.16 9.70 38.91
C GLY A 70 23.43 9.84 37.58
N SER A 71 22.99 11.05 37.27
CA SER A 71 22.24 11.33 36.03
C SER A 71 23.10 11.42 34.78
N ARG A 72 24.44 11.50 34.91
CA ARG A 72 25.38 11.81 33.82
C ARG A 72 24.96 13.04 33.00
N SER A 73 24.26 13.98 33.62
CA SER A 73 23.86 15.23 32.99
C SER A 73 25.00 16.22 33.09
N TYR A 74 25.24 17.02 32.04
CA TYR A 74 26.37 17.95 32.00
C TYR A 74 26.43 18.90 33.22
N TRP A 75 25.27 19.23 33.80
CA TRP A 75 25.13 20.19 34.90
C TRP A 75 24.95 19.56 36.29
N TYR A 76 24.82 18.24 36.39
CA TYR A 76 24.57 17.53 37.65
C TYR A 76 25.42 16.26 37.73
N ASN A 77 26.21 16.13 38.81
CA ASN A 77 26.93 14.89 39.14
C ASN A 77 25.97 13.75 39.48
#